data_AF-A0A0C3EC71-F1
#
_entry.id   AF-A0A0C3EC71-F1
#
_cell.length_a   1.000
_cell.length_b   1.000
_cell.length_c   1.000
_cell.angle_alpha   90.00
_cell.angle_beta   90.00
_cell.angle_gamma   90.00
#
_symmetry.space_group_name_H-M   'P 1'
#
loop_
_entity.id
_entity.type
_entity.pdbx_description
1 polymer ?
#
loop_
_entity_poly.entity_id
_entity_poly.type
_entity_poly.pdbx_seq_one_letter_code
_entity_poly.pdbx_strand_id
1 'polypeptide(L)'
;MLTEQTIPAVTGGVLDRQRKHRSYEIDGMPSNFSDAPNGTKLGDYGRFTDSKEFCCEGNLFSDLMSLSLMADITPRQHKLSSMDRVMAWNRTYFHHLNLYKPLMLSLPNNDDLKSLLTSFSTRLTNRYLVTRIIRCLPDPCQPSSNITTPLYSVAKPFVWHRNQSTSFVSEERSGDELRGETSDQVRVNMI
;
A
#
# COMPACT_ATOMS: atom_id res chain seq x y z
N MET A 1 -14.60 47.93 34.63
CA MET A 1 -13.41 47.05 34.57
C MET A 1 -13.85 45.73 33.95
N LEU A 2 -13.66 45.58 32.63
CA LEU A 2 -13.97 44.37 31.88
C LEU A 2 -12.65 43.63 31.65
N THR A 3 -12.52 42.42 32.18
CA THR A 3 -11.36 41.56 31.95
C THR A 3 -11.53 40.87 30.60
N GLU A 4 -10.67 41.22 29.64
CA GLU A 4 -10.53 40.50 28.38
C GLU A 4 -10.02 39.08 28.66
N GLN A 5 -10.80 38.10 28.24
CA GLN A 5 -10.47 36.69 28.33
C GLN A 5 -9.69 36.31 27.07
N THR A 6 -8.36 36.26 27.19
CA THR A 6 -7.46 35.85 26.10
C THR A 6 -7.66 34.36 25.79
N ILE A 7 -8.16 34.06 24.59
CA ILE A 7 -8.23 32.70 24.04
C ILE A 7 -6.82 32.28 23.61
N PRO A 8 -6.25 31.16 24.09
CA PRO A 8 -4.98 30.68 23.57
C PRO A 8 -5.17 30.10 22.17
N ALA A 9 -4.43 30.67 21.21
CA ALA A 9 -4.26 30.12 19.88
C ALA A 9 -3.59 28.73 20.00
N VAL A 10 -4.32 27.67 19.67
CA VAL A 10 -3.77 26.33 19.50
C VAL A 10 -3.04 26.30 18.15
N THR A 11 -1.81 26.79 18.15
CA THR A 11 -0.87 26.60 17.05
C THR A 11 -0.02 25.38 17.37
N GLY A 12 -0.47 24.23 16.89
CA GLY A 12 0.22 22.95 17.07
C GLY A 12 -0.22 22.00 15.97
N GLY A 13 0.06 22.38 14.72
CA GLY A 13 0.04 21.42 13.62
C GLY A 13 1.01 20.31 13.98
N VAL A 14 0.47 19.18 14.43
CA VAL A 14 1.21 17.93 14.58
C VAL A 14 1.68 17.57 13.18
N LEU A 15 2.88 18.04 12.84
CA LEU A 15 3.66 17.49 11.74
C LEU A 15 3.76 16.00 12.04
N ASP A 16 3.00 15.21 11.28
CA ASP A 16 3.08 13.76 11.16
C ASP A 16 4.57 13.41 11.02
N ARG A 17 5.21 13.10 12.15
CA ARG A 17 6.65 12.83 12.23
C ARG A 17 6.84 11.57 11.41
N GLN A 18 7.26 11.78 10.16
CA GLN A 18 7.44 10.75 9.13
C GLN A 18 8.02 9.51 9.79
N ARG A 19 7.21 8.47 9.77
CA ARG A 19 7.50 7.15 10.30
C ARG A 19 8.84 6.71 9.72
N LYS A 20 9.64 5.97 10.49
CA LYS A 20 10.66 5.09 9.88
C LYS A 20 9.93 3.90 9.26
N HIS A 21 9.02 4.16 8.32
CA HIS A 21 8.59 3.14 7.40
C HIS A 21 9.82 2.76 6.60
N ARG A 22 10.28 1.53 6.79
CA ARG A 22 11.23 0.94 5.87
C ARG A 22 10.45 0.76 4.58
N SER A 23 10.56 1.71 3.65
CA SER A 23 10.02 1.49 2.32
C SER A 23 10.89 0.40 1.69
N TYR A 24 10.24 -0.72 1.38
CA TYR A 24 10.86 -1.85 0.73
C TYR A 24 10.47 -1.81 -0.73
N GLU A 25 11.47 -1.82 -1.59
CA GLU A 25 11.26 -2.05 -3.01
C GLU A 25 11.31 -3.55 -3.25
N ILE A 26 10.24 -4.08 -3.84
CA ILE A 26 10.11 -5.49 -4.17
C ILE A 26 9.86 -5.55 -5.68
N ASP A 27 10.78 -6.18 -6.40
CA ASP A 27 10.75 -6.30 -7.86
C ASP A 27 10.61 -4.94 -8.58
N GLY A 28 11.33 -3.92 -8.10
CA GLY A 28 11.30 -2.57 -8.68
C GLY A 28 10.08 -1.72 -8.30
N MET A 29 9.09 -2.29 -7.60
CA MET A 29 7.89 -1.58 -7.19
C MET A 29 8.04 -1.03 -5.77
N PRO A 30 7.99 0.30 -5.58
CA PRO A 30 8.08 0.89 -4.25
C PRO A 30 6.83 0.50 -3.45
N SER A 31 7.03 -0.12 -2.29
CA SER A 31 5.94 -0.42 -1.38
C SER A 31 6.31 -0.11 0.08
N ASN A 32 5.36 0.48 0.79
CA ASN A 32 5.56 0.84 2.19
C ASN A 32 5.18 -0.33 3.07
N PHE A 33 6.14 -1.24 3.27
CA PHE A 33 6.02 -2.29 4.26
C PHE A 33 6.63 -1.87 5.60
N SER A 34 6.30 -2.58 6.66
CA SER A 34 6.89 -2.43 7.99
C SER A 34 7.06 -3.79 8.60
N ASP A 35 7.99 -3.91 9.54
CA ASP A 35 8.24 -5.17 10.24
C ASP A 35 7.02 -5.46 11.13
N ALA A 36 6.36 -6.59 10.91
CA ALA A 36 5.14 -6.94 11.60
C ALA A 36 5.45 -7.41 13.02
N PRO A 37 4.85 -6.82 14.07
CA PRO A 37 4.96 -7.41 15.38
C PRO A 37 4.36 -8.83 15.35
N ASN A 38 4.96 -9.74 16.12
CA ASN A 38 4.59 -11.15 16.15
C ASN A 38 3.07 -11.31 16.29
N GLY A 39 2.48 -12.09 15.38
CA GLY A 39 1.05 -12.39 15.39
C GLY A 39 0.16 -11.46 14.56
N THR A 40 0.71 -10.39 13.97
CA THR A 40 -0.05 -9.56 13.00
C THR A 40 -0.48 -10.40 11.80
N LYS A 41 -1.74 -10.28 11.39
CA LYS A 41 -2.36 -11.03 10.30
C LYS A 41 -2.99 -10.08 9.28
N LEU A 42 -3.22 -10.61 8.08
CA LEU A 42 -3.99 -9.93 7.06
C LEU A 42 -5.40 -9.65 7.60
N GLY A 43 -5.92 -8.44 7.34
CA GLY A 43 -7.24 -8.02 7.80
C GLY A 43 -7.27 -7.56 9.26
N ASP A 44 -6.17 -7.64 10.00
CA ASP A 44 -6.09 -7.03 11.33
C ASP A 44 -6.32 -5.52 11.22
N TYR A 45 -7.06 -4.96 12.16
CA TYR A 45 -7.23 -3.53 12.28
C TYR A 45 -6.92 -3.08 13.71
N GLY A 46 -6.49 -1.83 13.84
CA GLY A 46 -6.06 -1.33 15.14
C GLY A 46 -5.51 0.08 15.08
N ARG A 47 -4.80 0.46 16.12
CA ARG A 47 -4.21 1.79 16.27
C ARG A 47 -2.72 1.68 16.53
N PHE A 48 -2.00 2.73 16.21
CA PHE A 48 -0.62 2.87 16.66
C PHE A 48 -0.60 3.52 18.04
N THR A 49 0.20 2.97 18.94
CA THR A 49 0.52 3.58 20.23
C THR A 49 1.49 4.76 20.04
N ASP A 50 1.73 5.53 21.10
CA ASP A 50 2.76 6.58 21.11
C ASP A 50 4.18 6.01 20.89
N SER A 51 4.40 4.75 21.27
CA SER A 51 5.62 3.99 20.96
C SER A 51 5.75 3.59 19.49
N LYS A 52 4.76 3.91 18.65
CA LYS A 52 4.66 3.54 17.22
C LYS A 52 4.50 2.04 16.98
N GLU A 53 4.05 1.31 17.98
CA GLU A 53 3.74 -0.11 17.85
C GLU A 53 2.29 -0.26 17.38
N PHE A 54 2.05 -1.19 16.46
CA PHE A 54 0.71 -1.50 16.01
C PHE A 54 0.02 -2.37 17.06
N CYS A 55 -1.01 -1.82 17.70
CA CYS A 55 -1.87 -2.54 18.62
C CYS A 55 -3.11 -3.05 17.86
N CYS A 56 -3.18 -4.36 17.66
CA CYS A 56 -4.30 -5.01 17.02
C CYS A 56 -5.53 -4.97 17.94
N GLU A 57 -6.65 -4.43 17.44
CA GLU A 57 -7.92 -4.33 18.16
C GLU A 57 -8.97 -5.32 17.65
N GLY A 58 -8.73 -5.94 16.49
CA GLY A 58 -9.62 -6.93 15.90
C GLY A 58 -9.18 -7.32 14.49
N ASN A 59 -9.97 -8.16 13.84
CA ASN A 59 -9.66 -8.69 12.53
C ASN A 59 -10.92 -8.75 11.65
N LEU A 60 -10.81 -8.23 10.43
CA LEU A 60 -11.91 -8.11 9.47
C LEU A 60 -12.57 -9.47 9.15
N PHE A 61 -11.78 -10.54 9.04
CA PHE A 61 -12.31 -11.88 8.75
C PHE A 61 -13.08 -12.46 9.94
N SER A 62 -12.60 -12.20 11.16
CA SER A 62 -13.27 -12.64 12.39
C SER A 62 -14.60 -11.90 12.58
N ASP A 63 -14.58 -10.60 12.28
CA ASP A 63 -15.75 -9.73 12.29
C ASP A 63 -16.80 -10.12 11.25
N LEU A 64 -16.37 -10.43 10.02
CA LEU A 64 -17.24 -10.92 8.96
C LEU A 64 -17.98 -12.19 9.38
N MET A 65 -17.24 -13.18 9.93
CA MET A 65 -17.79 -14.44 10.41
C MET A 65 -18.78 -14.22 11.56
N SER A 66 -18.47 -13.30 12.47
CA SER A 66 -19.33 -12.99 13.62
C SER A 66 -20.66 -12.33 13.23
N LEU A 67 -20.68 -11.61 12.10
CA LEU A 67 -21.89 -10.98 11.56
C LEU A 67 -22.63 -11.87 10.53
N SER A 68 -22.15 -13.09 10.27
CA SER A 68 -22.71 -14.00 9.27
C SER A 68 -22.86 -13.37 7.88
N LEU A 69 -21.97 -12.44 7.53
CA LEU A 69 -21.98 -11.75 6.24
C LEU A 69 -21.29 -12.62 5.18
N MET A 70 -21.94 -12.75 4.02
CA MET A 70 -21.38 -13.44 2.85
C MET A 70 -20.75 -12.40 1.91
N ALA A 71 -19.51 -12.00 2.20
CA ALA A 71 -18.71 -11.18 1.28
C ALA A 71 -17.53 -12.01 0.78
N ASP A 72 -17.29 -12.02 -0.53
CA ASP A 72 -16.08 -12.65 -1.07
C ASP A 72 -14.86 -11.75 -0.82
N ILE A 73 -14.31 -11.89 0.38
CA ILE A 73 -13.07 -11.23 0.78
C ILE A 73 -11.88 -12.18 0.74
N THR A 74 -11.94 -13.23 -0.08
CA THR A 74 -10.87 -14.23 -0.19
C THR A 74 -9.52 -13.54 -0.43
N PRO A 75 -8.50 -13.77 0.44
CA PRO A 75 -7.18 -13.18 0.26
C PRO A 75 -6.59 -13.52 -1.11
N ARG A 76 -6.00 -12.51 -1.76
CA ARG A 76 -5.27 -12.71 -3.02
C ARG A 76 -3.82 -13.02 -2.71
N GLN A 77 -3.33 -14.11 -3.28
CA GLN A 77 -1.94 -14.50 -3.20
C GLN A 77 -1.20 -13.96 -4.42
N HIS A 78 -0.05 -13.35 -4.18
CA HIS A 78 0.82 -12.79 -5.21
C HIS A 78 2.20 -13.42 -5.09
N LYS A 79 2.67 -13.96 -6.21
CA LYS A 79 4.06 -14.38 -6.34
C LYS A 79 4.89 -13.13 -6.58
N LEU A 80 5.83 -12.85 -5.68
CA LEU A 80 6.68 -11.66 -5.79
C LEU A 80 7.74 -11.88 -6.89
N SER A 81 8.52 -12.95 -6.79
CA SER A 81 9.53 -13.27 -7.80
C SER A 81 9.40 -14.70 -8.32
N SER A 82 9.88 -14.92 -9.54
CA SER A 82 10.11 -16.26 -10.10
C SER A 82 11.21 -17.02 -9.36
N MET A 83 12.12 -16.30 -8.72
CA MET A 83 13.23 -16.85 -7.94
C MET A 83 12.82 -17.16 -6.50
N ASP A 84 13.55 -18.12 -5.91
CA ASP A 84 13.39 -18.52 -4.51
C ASP A 84 13.89 -17.46 -3.52
N ARG A 85 14.57 -16.41 -3.98
CA ARG A 85 15.08 -15.33 -3.13
C ARG A 85 14.68 -13.98 -3.72
N VAL A 86 14.21 -13.09 -2.86
CA VAL A 86 13.90 -11.71 -3.20
C VAL A 86 14.69 -10.80 -2.29
N MET A 87 15.41 -9.86 -2.88
CA MET A 87 16.10 -8.82 -2.14
C MET A 87 15.15 -7.64 -1.94
N ALA A 88 14.80 -7.35 -0.70
CA ALA A 88 14.00 -6.20 -0.34
C ALA A 88 14.93 -5.09 0.17
N TRP A 89 14.97 -3.94 -0.52
CA TRP A 89 15.83 -2.82 -0.13
C TRP A 89 15.16 -1.88 0.85
N ASN A 90 15.77 -1.66 2.01
CA ASN A 90 15.35 -0.61 2.93
C ASN A 90 15.92 0.74 2.48
N ARG A 91 15.08 1.61 1.91
CA ARG A 91 15.50 2.93 1.41
C ARG A 91 16.09 3.85 2.48
N THR A 92 15.79 3.63 3.76
CA THR A 92 16.26 4.50 4.84
C THR A 92 17.67 4.17 5.32
N TYR A 93 18.11 2.91 5.21
CA TYR A 93 19.32 2.44 5.90
C TYR A 93 20.33 1.72 5.01
N PHE A 94 20.10 1.67 3.69
CA PHE A 94 20.94 0.92 2.72
C PHE A 94 21.13 -0.57 3.05
N HIS A 95 20.40 -1.10 4.04
CA HIS A 95 20.35 -2.52 4.34
C HIS A 95 19.39 -3.21 3.38
N HIS A 96 19.79 -4.40 2.91
CA HIS A 96 18.92 -5.28 2.16
C HIS A 96 18.46 -6.43 3.06
N LEU A 97 17.22 -6.86 2.86
CA LEU A 97 16.64 -8.02 3.51
C LEU A 97 16.47 -9.11 2.44
N ASN A 98 17.10 -10.26 2.63
CA ASN A 98 16.95 -11.39 1.72
C ASN A 98 15.78 -12.25 2.18
N LEU A 99 14.69 -12.21 1.42
CA LEU A 99 13.48 -12.98 1.69
C LEU A 99 13.56 -14.31 0.94
N TYR A 100 13.46 -15.44 1.67
CA TYR A 100 13.40 -16.77 1.06
C TYR A 100 11.96 -17.17 0.77
N LYS A 101 11.66 -17.43 -0.50
CA LYS A 101 10.35 -17.79 -1.07
C LYS A 101 9.22 -16.93 -0.51
N PRO A 102 9.29 -15.60 -0.66
CA PRO A 102 8.29 -14.74 -0.05
C PRO A 102 6.93 -14.93 -0.73
N LEU A 103 5.91 -15.01 0.10
CA LEU A 103 4.51 -15.13 -0.27
C LEU A 103 3.79 -13.86 0.16
N MET A 104 3.36 -13.05 -0.81
CA MET A 104 2.53 -11.88 -0.51
C MET A 104 1.05 -12.27 -0.52
N LEU A 105 0.34 -11.92 0.54
CA LEU A 105 -1.12 -11.99 0.60
C LEU A 105 -1.66 -10.56 0.68
N SER A 106 -2.76 -10.28 -0.01
CA SER A 106 -3.48 -9.00 0.07
C SER A 106 -4.97 -9.21 0.24
N LEU A 107 -5.65 -8.20 0.78
CA LEU A 107 -7.10 -8.10 0.65
C LEU A 107 -7.48 -7.95 -0.84
N PRO A 108 -8.64 -8.48 -1.28
CA PRO A 108 -9.09 -8.34 -2.66
C PRO A 108 -9.54 -6.90 -2.95
N ASN A 109 -9.23 -6.37 -4.13
CA ASN A 109 -9.78 -5.08 -4.56
C ASN A 109 -11.04 -5.29 -5.39
N ASN A 110 -12.14 -5.68 -4.73
CA ASN A 110 -13.46 -5.89 -5.34
C ASN A 110 -14.53 -5.06 -4.62
N ASP A 111 -15.73 -5.00 -5.20
CA ASP A 111 -16.83 -4.21 -4.64
C ASP A 111 -17.40 -4.82 -3.36
N ASP A 112 -17.24 -6.13 -3.15
CA ASP A 112 -17.60 -6.81 -1.90
C ASP A 112 -16.75 -6.29 -0.73
N LEU A 113 -15.42 -6.21 -0.89
CA LEU A 113 -14.57 -5.63 0.13
C LEU A 113 -14.93 -4.16 0.36
N LYS A 114 -15.18 -3.37 -0.69
CA LYS A 114 -15.56 -1.96 -0.52
C LYS A 114 -16.87 -1.82 0.26
N SER A 115 -17.86 -2.65 -0.07
CA SER A 115 -19.16 -2.68 0.61
C SER A 115 -18.99 -3.09 2.08
N LEU A 116 -18.15 -4.09 2.34
CA LEU A 116 -17.78 -4.50 3.68
C LEU A 116 -17.08 -3.38 4.45
N LEU A 117 -16.07 -2.74 3.89
CA LEU A 117 -15.38 -1.63 4.54
C LEU A 117 -16.33 -0.45 4.81
N THR A 118 -17.33 -0.25 3.95
CA THR A 118 -18.38 0.75 4.13
C THR A 118 -19.28 0.39 5.31
N SER A 119 -19.74 -0.86 5.40
CA SER A 119 -20.57 -1.32 6.54
C SER A 119 -19.80 -1.31 7.87
N PHE A 120 -18.50 -1.58 7.81
CA PHE A 120 -17.58 -1.52 8.95
C PHE A 120 -17.01 -0.14 9.23
N SER A 121 -17.38 0.90 8.48
CA SER A 121 -16.74 2.22 8.54
C SER A 121 -16.70 2.80 9.95
N THR A 122 -17.82 2.77 10.68
CA THR A 122 -17.90 3.25 12.07
C THR A 122 -16.93 2.48 12.98
N ARG A 123 -16.91 1.14 12.86
CA ARG A 123 -15.98 0.27 13.59
C ARG A 123 -14.53 0.47 13.17
N LEU A 124 -14.25 0.89 11.95
CA LEU A 124 -12.90 1.16 11.46
C LEU A 124 -12.46 2.64 11.63
N THR A 125 -13.31 3.47 12.24
CA THR A 125 -13.02 4.88 12.51
C THR A 125 -11.73 5.02 13.33
N ASN A 126 -10.82 5.88 12.86
CA ASN A 126 -9.51 6.15 13.44
C ASN A 126 -8.60 4.91 13.57
N ARG A 127 -8.84 3.87 12.78
CA ARG A 127 -8.02 2.66 12.75
C ARG A 127 -7.27 2.52 11.43
N TYR A 128 -6.19 1.77 11.50
CA TYR A 128 -5.42 1.30 10.36
C TYR A 128 -5.79 -0.15 10.11
N LEU A 129 -5.93 -0.52 8.84
CA LEU A 129 -6.23 -1.88 8.39
C LEU A 129 -5.00 -2.47 7.70
N VAL A 130 -4.60 -3.68 8.10
CA VAL A 130 -3.55 -4.45 7.44
C VAL A 130 -4.08 -5.00 6.12
N THR A 131 -3.63 -4.41 5.02
CA THR A 131 -4.13 -4.71 3.67
C THR A 131 -3.25 -5.68 2.89
N ARG A 132 -1.96 -5.79 3.26
CA ARG A 132 -1.02 -6.75 2.67
C ARG A 132 -0.09 -7.29 3.76
N ILE A 133 0.31 -8.55 3.59
CA ILE A 133 1.33 -9.17 4.42
C ILE A 133 2.26 -10.00 3.52
N ILE A 134 3.55 -9.99 3.82
CA ILE A 134 4.55 -10.84 3.19
C ILE A 134 5.00 -11.83 4.24
N ARG A 135 4.81 -13.11 3.93
CA ARG A 135 5.31 -14.23 4.72
C ARG A 135 6.52 -14.80 4.01
N CYS A 136 7.55 -15.15 4.76
CA CYS A 136 8.72 -15.82 4.22
C CYS A 136 8.85 -17.19 4.85
N LEU A 137 9.33 -18.15 4.07
CA LEU A 137 9.74 -19.42 4.64
C LEU A 137 11.07 -19.24 5.38
N PRO A 138 11.34 -20.03 6.43
CA PRO A 138 12.65 -20.09 7.04
C PRO A 138 13.73 -20.35 5.98
N ASP A 139 14.79 -19.56 5.97
CA ASP A 139 15.89 -19.73 5.02
C ASP A 139 16.71 -20.97 5.42
N PRO A 140 16.77 -22.03 4.57
CA PRO A 140 17.55 -23.22 4.90
C PRO A 140 19.05 -22.95 5.01
N CYS A 141 19.56 -21.87 4.39
CA CYS A 141 20.95 -21.47 4.48
C CYS A 141 21.27 -20.67 5.75
N GLN A 142 20.25 -20.20 6.49
CA GLN A 142 20.42 -19.46 7.74
C GLN A 142 19.45 -19.99 8.82
N PRO A 143 19.65 -21.23 9.28
CA PRO A 143 18.75 -21.87 10.25
C PRO A 143 18.69 -21.14 11.60
N SER A 144 19.67 -20.29 11.92
CA SER A 144 19.70 -19.45 13.13
C SER A 144 19.04 -18.07 12.96
N SER A 145 18.73 -17.66 11.73
CA SER A 145 18.04 -16.40 11.47
C SER A 145 16.57 -16.60 11.78
N ASN A 146 16.19 -16.31 13.03
CA ASN A 146 14.78 -16.23 13.48
C ASN A 146 13.97 -15.12 12.79
N ILE A 147 14.45 -14.58 11.68
CA ILE A 147 13.79 -13.54 10.89
C ILE A 147 12.69 -14.23 10.06
N THR A 148 11.70 -14.72 10.78
CA THR A 148 10.38 -15.09 10.25
C THR A 148 9.39 -13.94 10.44
N THR A 149 9.88 -12.76 10.89
CA THR A 149 9.06 -11.59 11.11
C THR A 149 8.37 -11.21 9.80
N PRO A 150 7.05 -11.34 9.70
CA PRO A 150 6.35 -10.98 8.47
C PRO A 150 6.54 -9.49 8.20
N LEU A 151 6.45 -9.09 6.93
CA LEU A 151 6.32 -7.68 6.60
C LEU A 151 4.84 -7.38 6.37
N TYR A 152 4.37 -6.19 6.72
CA TYR A 152 2.97 -5.82 6.52
C TYR A 152 2.83 -4.40 5.99
N SER A 153 1.73 -4.14 5.27
CA SER A 153 1.33 -2.79 4.87
C SER A 153 -0.04 -2.47 5.43
N VAL A 154 -0.21 -1.25 5.93
CA VAL A 154 -1.49 -0.74 6.44
C VAL A 154 -2.04 0.38 5.58
N ALA A 155 -3.36 0.47 5.52
CA ALA A 155 -4.08 1.60 4.94
C ALA A 155 -5.11 2.16 5.93
N LYS A 156 -5.41 3.45 5.82
CA LYS A 156 -6.58 4.03 6.47
C LYS A 156 -7.81 3.74 5.59
N PRO A 157 -8.86 3.06 6.10
CA PRO A 157 -10.01 2.65 5.28
C PRO A 157 -10.72 3.80 4.56
N PHE A 158 -10.85 4.96 5.20
CA PHE A 158 -11.51 6.15 4.63
C PHE A 158 -10.76 6.78 3.44
N VAL A 159 -9.49 6.44 3.24
CA VAL A 159 -8.68 6.96 2.12
C VAL A 159 -8.92 6.15 0.83
N TRP A 160 -9.58 4.98 0.91
CA TRP A 160 -9.76 4.10 -0.25
C TRP A 160 -10.61 4.71 -1.37
N HIS A 161 -11.59 5.56 -1.03
CA HIS A 161 -12.49 6.18 -2.00
C HIS A 161 -11.85 7.25 -2.91
N ARG A 162 -10.61 7.70 -2.63
CA ARG A 162 -9.97 8.79 -3.41
C ARG A 162 -8.91 8.37 -4.42
N ASN A 163 -8.39 7.14 -4.37
CA ASN A 163 -7.27 6.73 -5.25
C ASN A 163 -7.69 6.01 -6.54
N GLN A 164 -8.97 6.04 -6.91
CA GLN A 164 -9.47 5.34 -8.10
C GLN A 164 -9.30 6.14 -9.42
N SER A 165 -8.74 7.35 -9.40
CA SER A 165 -8.64 8.24 -10.57
C SER A 165 -7.23 8.53 -11.10
N THR A 166 -6.20 7.82 -10.65
CA THR A 166 -4.88 7.83 -11.31
C THR A 166 -4.56 6.43 -11.82
N SER A 167 -5.48 5.89 -12.62
CA SER A 167 -5.13 4.81 -13.53
C SER A 167 -4.06 5.35 -14.47
N PHE A 168 -2.95 4.62 -14.54
CA PHE A 168 -1.91 4.74 -15.52
C PHE A 168 -2.53 4.86 -16.91
N VAL A 169 -2.52 6.08 -17.46
CA VAL A 169 -2.61 6.28 -18.91
C VAL A 169 -1.25 5.89 -19.43
N SER A 170 -1.08 4.61 -19.77
CA SER A 170 -0.11 4.24 -20.78
C SER A 170 -0.61 4.86 -22.09
N GLU A 171 -0.12 6.06 -22.38
CA GLU A 171 -0.29 6.73 -23.65
C GLU A 171 0.49 5.90 -24.69
N GLU A 172 -0.14 4.85 -25.19
CA GLU A 172 0.27 4.15 -26.40
C GLU A 172 0.02 5.13 -27.55
N ARG A 173 0.98 6.02 -27.77
CA ARG A 173 1.01 6.93 -28.90
C ARG A 173 1.34 6.10 -30.15
N SER A 174 0.31 5.45 -30.67
CA SER A 174 0.28 4.96 -32.05
C SER A 174 0.46 6.18 -32.95
N GLY A 175 1.70 6.42 -33.37
CA GLY A 175 2.04 7.43 -34.35
C GLY A 175 1.68 6.90 -35.72
N ASP A 176 0.45 7.18 -36.15
CA ASP A 176 0.06 6.98 -37.53
C ASP A 176 0.13 8.28 -38.31
N GLU A 177 0.53 8.13 -39.57
CA GLU A 177 0.93 9.12 -40.55
C GLU A 177 -0.07 10.27 -40.75
N LEU A 178 0.47 11.45 -41.04
CA LEU A 178 0.13 12.25 -42.23
C LEU A 178 0.70 13.67 -42.08
N ARG A 179 1.88 13.91 -42.67
CA ARG A 179 2.16 15.22 -43.29
C ARG A 179 3.40 15.19 -44.17
N GLY A 180 3.16 15.21 -45.47
CA GLY A 180 4.09 15.62 -46.49
C GLY A 180 3.37 16.53 -47.48
N GLU A 181 3.10 17.77 -47.06
CA GLU A 181 3.06 18.93 -47.96
C GLU A 181 4.52 19.09 -48.50
N THR A 182 4.85 19.62 -49.67
CA THR A 182 4.34 20.81 -50.35
C THR A 182 4.94 20.85 -51.77
N SER A 183 4.15 21.33 -52.73
CA SER A 183 4.46 22.18 -53.90
C SER A 183 5.77 22.02 -54.69
N ASP A 184 5.66 21.99 -56.03
CA ASP A 184 5.89 23.24 -56.78
C ASP A 184 5.42 23.19 -58.24
N GLN A 185 4.68 24.24 -58.60
CA GLN A 185 4.34 24.60 -59.97
C GLN A 185 5.56 25.25 -60.64
N VAL A 186 5.98 24.74 -61.79
CA VAL A 186 6.84 25.48 -62.72
C VAL A 186 6.01 25.86 -63.95
N ARG A 187 5.73 27.16 -64.06
CA ARG A 187 5.22 27.81 -65.27
C ARG A 187 6.41 28.41 -66.06
N VAL A 188 6.48 28.03 -67.34
CA VAL A 188 6.54 28.94 -68.51
C VAL A 188 7.87 29.65 -68.89
N ASN A 189 8.32 29.28 -70.10
CA ASN A 189 8.86 30.08 -71.23
C ASN A 189 10.36 30.23 -71.56
N MET A 190 10.55 30.35 -72.88
CA MET A 190 11.71 30.79 -73.71
C MET A 190 12.59 29.63 -74.20
N ILE A 191 12.81 29.36 -75.51
CA ILE A 191 12.71 30.14 -76.77
C ILE A 191 12.25 29.21 -77.89
#